data_AF-A0A9X2SX27-F1
#
_entry.id   AF-A0A9X2SX27-F1
#
_cell.length_a   1.000
_cell.length_b   1.000
_cell.length_c   1.000
_cell.angle_alpha   90.00
_cell.angle_beta   90.00
_cell.angle_gamma   90.00
#
_symmetry.space_group_name_H-M   'P 1'
#
loop_
_entity.id
_entity.type
_entity.pdbx_description
1 polymer ?
#
loop_
_entity_poly.entity_id
_entity_poly.type
_entity_poly.pdbx_seq_one_letter_code
_entity_poly.pdbx_strand_id
1 'polypeptide(L)'
;QRCKEQNIEYVPFRYTNGDTRKQLLARTKHVLVKHFSKWTESQRIRAEIIFDHYPELKSVYDLAIELTDIYNKHYDKDVTRAKLALWYKWKSLDTDVSNRNKYHAELL
;
A
#
# COMPACT_ATOMS: atom_id res chain seq x y z
N GLN A 1 30.17 10.79 5.73
CA GLN A 1 30.44 10.07 4.48
C GLN A 1 31.47 8.99 4.82
N ARG A 2 31.17 8.13 5.80
CA ARG A 2 32.20 7.51 6.67
C ARG A 2 33.12 6.52 5.97
N CYS A 3 32.61 5.69 5.06
CA CYS A 3 33.44 4.70 4.36
C CYS A 3 34.43 5.34 3.38
N LYS A 4 34.04 6.45 2.73
CA LYS A 4 34.94 7.25 1.88
C LYS A 4 36.06 7.90 2.71
N GLU A 5 35.73 8.39 3.90
CA GLU A 5 36.68 9.03 4.82
C GLU A 5 37.70 8.02 5.39
N GLN A 6 37.31 6.75 5.50
CA GLN A 6 38.13 5.68 6.08
C GLN A 6 38.79 4.76 5.05
N ASN A 7 38.62 5.03 3.75
CA ASN A 7 39.08 4.18 2.64
C ASN A 7 38.62 2.70 2.76
N ILE A 8 37.41 2.49 3.29
CA ILE A 8 36.81 1.15 3.43
C ILE A 8 35.76 1.00 2.34
N GLU A 9 35.68 -0.20 1.75
CA GLU A 9 34.64 -0.54 0.79
C GLU A 9 33.25 -0.40 1.44
N TYR A 10 32.36 0.36 0.81
CA TYR A 10 30.99 0.51 1.28
C TYR A 10 30.14 -0.67 0.82
N VAL A 11 29.71 -1.50 1.76
CA VAL A 11 28.75 -2.58 1.51
C VAL A 11 27.36 -2.14 1.99
N PRO A 12 26.38 -1.89 1.10
CA PRO A 12 25.04 -1.51 1.51
C PRO A 12 24.29 -2.70 2.09
N PHE A 13 23.46 -2.44 3.09
CA PHE A 13 22.43 -3.40 3.52
C PHE A 13 21.49 -3.73 2.37
N ARG A 14 21.09 -5.01 2.31
CA ARG A 14 20.17 -5.55 1.31
C ARG A 14 19.04 -6.30 2.01
N TYR A 15 17.83 -6.13 1.52
CA TYR A 15 16.69 -6.93 1.98
C TYR A 15 16.77 -8.36 1.44
N THR A 16 15.84 -9.21 1.89
CA THR A 16 15.71 -10.61 1.47
C THR A 16 15.61 -10.79 -0.05
N ASN A 17 15.07 -9.79 -0.75
CA ASN A 17 14.98 -9.75 -2.22
C ASN A 17 16.25 -9.22 -2.92
N GLY A 18 17.32 -8.91 -2.18
CA GLY A 18 18.59 -8.39 -2.69
C GLY A 18 18.63 -6.88 -2.98
N ASP A 19 17.50 -6.19 -2.89
CA ASP A 19 17.44 -4.74 -3.11
C ASP A 19 18.06 -3.97 -1.95
N THR A 20 18.79 -2.91 -2.27
CA THR A 20 19.10 -1.86 -1.30
C THR A 20 17.86 -1.02 -0.97
N ARG A 21 17.89 -0.26 0.13
CA ARG A 21 16.79 0.65 0.49
C ARG A 21 16.38 1.61 -0.64
N LYS A 22 17.33 2.20 -1.35
CA LYS A 22 17.05 3.12 -2.46
C LYS A 22 16.39 2.41 -3.64
N GLN A 23 16.86 1.20 -3.97
CA GLN A 23 16.28 0.38 -5.03
C GLN A 23 14.86 -0.07 -4.69
N LEU A 24 14.62 -0.52 -3.45
CA LEU A 24 13.30 -0.90 -2.97
C LEU A 24 12.32 0.27 -3.12
N LEU A 25 12.67 1.46 -2.61
CA LEU A 25 11.81 2.65 -2.70
C LEU A 25 11.48 3.02 -4.15
N ALA A 26 12.50 3.05 -5.03
CA ALA A 26 12.31 3.40 -6.43
C ALA A 26 11.39 2.41 -7.16
N ARG A 27 11.57 1.11 -6.93
CA ARG A 27 10.78 0.05 -7.59
C ARG A 27 9.36 -0.03 -7.03
N THR A 28 9.21 0.15 -5.73
CA THR A 28 7.91 0.05 -5.05
C THR A 28 6.99 1.21 -5.41
N LYS A 29 7.52 2.39 -5.75
CA LYS A 29 6.72 3.52 -6.26
C LYS A 29 5.76 3.11 -7.39
N HIS A 30 6.22 2.26 -8.31
CA HIS A 30 5.40 1.78 -9.43
C HIS A 30 4.46 0.63 -9.07
N VAL A 31 4.70 -0.02 -7.94
CA VAL A 31 3.87 -1.11 -7.42
C VAL A 31 2.63 -0.52 -6.74
N LEU A 32 2.81 0.54 -5.95
CA LEU A 32 1.76 1.18 -5.15
C LEU A 32 0.68 1.90 -5.97
N VAL A 33 0.92 2.17 -7.26
CA VAL A 33 -0.07 2.78 -8.16
C VAL A 33 -0.93 1.75 -8.90
N LYS A 34 -0.71 0.45 -8.65
CA LYS A 34 -1.39 -0.63 -9.34
C LYS A 34 -2.24 -1.43 -8.38
N HIS A 35 -3.35 -1.95 -8.88
CA HIS A 35 -4.13 -2.96 -8.19
C HIS A 35 -3.31 -4.24 -7.97
N PHE A 36 -3.38 -4.84 -6.78
CA PHE A 36 -2.56 -5.99 -6.38
C PHE A 36 -2.75 -7.21 -7.30
N SER A 37 -3.93 -7.37 -7.90
CA SER A 37 -4.21 -8.43 -8.89
C SER A 37 -3.35 -8.35 -10.16
N LYS A 38 -2.69 -7.20 -10.39
CA LYS A 38 -1.80 -6.98 -11.53
C LYS A 38 -0.32 -7.07 -11.16
N TRP A 39 -0.01 -7.41 -9.92
CA TRP A 39 1.37 -7.54 -9.47
C TRP A 39 2.00 -8.85 -9.95
N THR A 40 3.26 -8.76 -10.37
CA THR A 40 4.12 -9.92 -10.51
C THR A 40 4.61 -10.37 -9.13
N GLU A 41 5.12 -11.59 -9.03
CA GLU A 41 5.64 -12.11 -7.76
C GLU A 41 6.76 -11.24 -7.18
N SER A 42 7.67 -10.79 -8.05
CA SER A 42 8.71 -9.81 -7.70
C SER A 42 8.18 -8.48 -7.14
N GLN A 43 6.98 -8.07 -7.53
CA GLN A 43 6.34 -6.85 -7.05
C GLN A 43 5.63 -7.09 -5.71
N ARG A 44 4.97 -8.24 -5.57
CA ARG A 44 4.35 -8.67 -4.29
C ARG A 44 5.38 -8.72 -3.17
N ILE A 45 6.52 -9.39 -3.39
CA ILE A 45 7.62 -9.45 -2.40
C ILE A 45 8.11 -8.04 -2.00
N ARG A 46 8.23 -7.12 -2.97
CA ARG A 46 8.64 -5.73 -2.68
C ARG A 46 7.59 -4.97 -1.87
N ALA A 47 6.31 -5.19 -2.17
CA ALA A 47 5.21 -4.60 -1.43
C ALA A 47 5.18 -5.13 0.01
N GLU A 48 5.37 -6.43 0.23
CA GLU A 48 5.47 -7.00 1.57
C GLU A 48 6.60 -6.35 2.37
N ILE A 49 7.81 -6.28 1.81
CA ILE A 49 8.95 -5.65 2.48
C ILE A 49 8.66 -4.18 2.79
N ILE A 50 8.07 -3.40 1.87
CA ILE A 50 7.78 -1.98 2.14
C ILE A 50 6.72 -1.83 3.23
N PHE A 51 5.69 -2.67 3.23
CA PHE A 51 4.58 -2.56 4.16
C PHE A 51 4.97 -2.98 5.57
N ASP A 52 5.90 -3.93 5.71
CA ASP A 52 6.51 -4.27 7.00
C ASP A 52 7.29 -3.10 7.60
N HIS A 53 7.95 -2.31 6.76
CA HIS A 53 8.73 -1.14 7.21
C HIS A 53 7.89 0.12 7.38
N TYR A 54 6.77 0.22 6.66
CA TYR A 54 5.91 1.40 6.58
C TYR A 54 4.43 0.97 6.60
N PRO A 55 3.91 0.53 7.76
CA PRO A 55 2.53 0.04 7.89
C PRO A 55 1.47 1.12 7.60
N GLU A 56 1.80 2.39 7.78
CA GLU A 56 0.97 3.52 7.38
C GLU A 56 0.79 3.59 5.87
N LEU A 57 1.83 3.25 5.10
CA LEU A 57 1.77 3.21 3.63
C LEU A 57 0.88 2.07 3.15
N LYS A 58 0.89 0.92 3.86
CA LYS A 58 -0.04 -0.17 3.61
C LYS A 58 -1.48 0.28 3.80
N SER A 59 -1.75 0.98 4.90
CA SER A 59 -3.11 1.48 5.19
C SER A 59 -3.59 2.43 4.10
N VAL A 60 -2.76 3.35 3.63
CA VAL A 60 -3.13 4.26 2.52
C VAL A 60 -3.32 3.50 1.20
N TYR A 61 -2.46 2.51 0.91
CA TYR A 61 -2.58 1.69 -0.29
C TYR A 61 -3.89 0.89 -0.31
N ASP A 62 -4.22 0.20 0.79
CA ASP A 62 -5.44 -0.60 0.92
C ASP A 62 -6.68 0.26 0.61
N LEU A 63 -6.72 1.51 1.09
CA LEU A 63 -7.80 2.45 0.81
C LEU A 63 -7.91 2.87 -0.65
N ALA A 64 -6.77 3.10 -1.31
CA ALA A 64 -6.76 3.42 -2.73
C ALA A 64 -7.28 2.23 -3.56
N ILE A 65 -6.99 1.00 -3.14
CA ILE A 65 -7.46 -0.22 -3.77
C ILE A 65 -8.95 -0.43 -3.57
N GLU A 66 -9.47 -0.28 -2.35
CA GLU A 66 -10.91 -0.36 -2.08
C GLU A 66 -11.72 0.62 -2.95
N LEU A 67 -11.25 1.86 -3.06
CA LEU A 67 -11.87 2.86 -3.95
C LEU A 67 -11.84 2.41 -5.41
N THR A 68 -10.71 1.88 -5.85
CA THR A 68 -10.53 1.34 -7.21
C THR A 68 -11.49 0.18 -7.48
N ASP A 69 -11.72 -0.68 -6.50
CA ASP A 69 -12.66 -1.81 -6.59
C ASP A 69 -14.12 -1.34 -6.64
N ILE A 70 -14.50 -0.35 -5.84
CA ILE A 70 -15.83 0.26 -5.91
C ILE A 70 -16.07 0.85 -7.30
N TYR A 71 -15.07 1.53 -7.88
CA TYR A 71 -15.16 2.14 -9.20
C TYR A 71 -15.23 1.11 -10.33
N ASN A 72 -14.44 0.05 -10.26
CA ASN A 72 -14.34 -0.96 -11.31
C ASN A 72 -15.49 -1.99 -11.28
N LYS A 73 -16.23 -2.10 -10.18
CA LYS A 73 -17.41 -2.97 -10.11
C LYS A 73 -18.60 -2.29 -10.80
N HIS A 74 -19.23 -3.02 -11.73
CA HIS A 74 -20.48 -2.60 -12.36
C HIS A 74 -21.66 -2.79 -11.40
N TYR A 75 -21.91 -1.78 -10.57
CA TYR A 75 -23.13 -1.70 -9.77
C TYR A 75 -24.17 -0.80 -10.44
N ASP A 76 -25.43 -0.93 -10.02
CA ASP A 76 -26.44 0.10 -10.25
C ASP A 76 -25.97 1.45 -9.66
N LYS A 77 -26.30 2.56 -10.32
CA LYS A 77 -25.79 3.91 -9.97
C LYS A 77 -26.08 4.28 -8.52
N ASP A 78 -27.22 3.88 -7.97
CA ASP A 78 -27.60 4.25 -6.61
C ASP A 78 -26.85 3.41 -5.56
N VAL A 79 -26.51 2.17 -5.90
CA VAL A 79 -25.63 1.32 -5.08
C VAL A 79 -24.21 1.88 -5.05
N THR A 80 -23.67 2.32 -6.19
CA THR A 80 -22.33 2.96 -6.24
C THR A 80 -22.30 4.23 -5.38
N ARG A 81 -23.33 5.08 -5.47
CA ARG A 81 -23.43 6.31 -4.66
C ARG A 81 -23.47 6.00 -3.16
N ALA A 82 -24.24 5.00 -2.74
CA ALA A 82 -24.31 4.58 -1.35
C ALA A 82 -22.94 4.08 -0.84
N LYS A 83 -22.24 3.25 -1.62
CA LYS A 83 -20.89 2.75 -1.27
C LYS A 83 -19.86 3.88 -1.18
N LEU A 84 -19.88 4.85 -2.10
CA LEU A 84 -19.01 6.03 -2.05
C LEU A 84 -19.28 6.91 -0.82
N ALA A 85 -20.56 7.12 -0.47
CA ALA A 85 -20.94 7.87 0.72
C ALA A 85 -20.48 7.18 2.01
N LEU A 86 -20.61 5.84 2.08
CA LEU A 86 -20.10 5.04 3.20
C LEU A 86 -18.57 5.13 3.32
N TRP A 87 -17.84 4.98 2.20
CA TRP A 87 -16.39 5.14 2.16
C TRP A 87 -15.95 6.52 2.66
N TYR A 88 -16.61 7.59 2.22
CA TYR A 88 -16.30 8.96 2.65
C TYR A 88 -16.61 9.18 4.14
N LYS A 89 -17.73 8.65 4.64
CA LYS A 89 -18.10 8.73 6.05
C LYS A 89 -17.08 8.02 6.93
N TRP A 90 -16.61 6.83 6.54
CA TRP A 90 -15.58 6.10 7.27
C TRP A 90 -14.27 6.90 7.32
N LYS A 91 -13.83 7.47 6.20
CA LYS A 91 -12.66 8.36 6.15
C LYS A 91 -12.75 9.53 7.14
N SER A 92 -13.95 10.08 7.34
CA SER A 92 -14.17 11.19 8.29
C SER A 92 -14.19 10.77 9.77
N LEU A 93 -14.31 9.47 10.05
CA LEU A 93 -14.38 8.90 11.41
C LEU A 93 -13.04 8.31 11.89
N ASP A 94 -12.08 8.12 10.99
CA ASP A 94 -10.77 7.51 11.26
C ASP A 94 -9.75 8.56 11.73
N THR A 95 -9.83 8.95 13.01
CA THR A 95 -8.64 9.37 13.78
C THR A 95 -8.02 8.21 14.57
N ASP A 96 -8.69 7.05 14.62
CA ASP A 96 -8.22 5.86 15.33
C ASP A 96 -8.43 4.56 14.52
N VAL A 97 -7.32 3.92 14.21
CA VAL A 97 -7.15 2.76 13.31
C VAL A 97 -7.78 1.47 13.87
N SER A 98 -8.16 1.46 15.15
CA SER A 98 -8.69 0.29 15.87
C SER A 98 -10.13 -0.10 15.46
N ASN A 99 -10.91 0.83 14.89
CA ASN A 99 -12.35 0.63 14.65
C ASN A 99 -12.69 -0.09 13.32
N ARG A 100 -11.69 -0.57 12.58
CA ARG A 100 -11.78 -1.08 11.20
C ARG A 100 -12.67 -2.34 11.03
N ASN A 101 -12.80 -3.18 12.05
CA ASN A 101 -13.41 -4.51 11.91
C ASN A 101 -14.94 -4.51 11.88
N LYS A 102 -15.61 -3.41 12.23
CA LYS A 102 -17.09 -3.39 12.33
C LYS A 102 -17.79 -3.15 10.98
N TYR A 103 -17.19 -2.35 10.08
CA TYR A 103 -17.86 -1.86 8.87
C TYR A 103 -17.36 -2.51 7.58
N HIS A 104 -16.24 -3.22 7.62
CA HIS A 104 -15.67 -3.91 6.45
C HIS A 104 -16.59 -5.06 5.95
N ALA A 105 -17.43 -5.62 6.82
CA ALA A 105 -18.43 -6.64 6.47
C ALA A 105 -19.64 -6.08 5.71
N GLU A 106 -19.91 -4.76 5.79
CA GLU A 106 -21.06 -4.12 5.12
C GLU A 106 -20.72 -3.61 3.71
N LEU A 107 -19.43 -3.55 3.36
CA LEU A 107 -18.95 -3.03 2.08
C LEU A 107 -18.78 -4.12 0.98
N LEU A 108 -18.55 -5.37 1.38
CA LEU A 108 -18.46 -6.54 0.49
C LEU A 108 -19.85 -7.05 0.10
#